data_AF-A0A349NDS0-F1
#
_entry.id   AF-A0A349NDS0-F1
#
_cell.length_a   1.000
_cell.length_b   1.000
_cell.length_c   1.000
_cell.angle_alpha   90.00
_cell.angle_beta   90.00
_cell.angle_gamma   90.00
#
_symmetry.space_group_name_H-M   'P 1'
#
loop_
_entity.id
_entity.type
_entity.pdbx_description
1 polymer ?
#
loop_
_entity_poly.entity_id
_entity_poly.type
_entity_poly.pdbx_seq_one_letter_code
_entity_poly.pdbx_strand_id
1 'polypeptide(L)'
;MTDWFGGQHATLQMEAGNDLLMPGKASQREEIEKAVLNGRLSLDIIDRNVKHILELILRTPRFKGYVADNHPDLKAHAVLTRQAAQEGMVLLKNVKNTLPLNQKVRKLAVFGRTSYDFIAGGTGSGNVNHAYVVSLIDGLKNAGFNIDPSIQSDYKKYISTTTVKQPFSNIPLAAFLPKHLIPEMTINAPDLHQAARDNDAALITIGKTSGEFADRSIKDNFDLTPQEEKMISDVCTAFHKLGKKVIVVLNVCGVIETPSWINRPDAVLTAWLPGQEGGNSVTDILTGKENPSGRLPMTWPKRYADVPNKNDFPNPDEISDDQILESLKDLHNKRTEGKRKNFDYTEYNDGIYVGYRYYTTKDIPVAFPFGYGLSYTTFKYSQLSVIKDGQGNLEVKVNVTNKGKRSGKEVVEVYVAAPGKDMPKPSRELRGFTKTKTLAPGESETVKINIPYTSLASFNEKENQWQVEAGQYVVEVARNAADRAPLSKKVMELAGVTEKVIPSLLPEQK
;
A
#
# COMPACT_ATOMS: atom_id res chain seq x y z
N MET A 1 19.93 6.04 -13.84
CA MET A 1 19.08 6.77 -14.81
C MET A 1 18.24 7.79 -14.06
N THR A 2 17.83 8.89 -14.70
CA THR A 2 16.86 9.83 -14.13
C THR A 2 15.45 9.26 -14.20
N ASP A 3 14.54 9.79 -13.38
CA ASP A 3 13.12 9.77 -13.72
C ASP A 3 12.86 10.61 -14.99
N TRP A 4 11.71 10.46 -15.61
CA TRP A 4 11.37 11.12 -16.87
C TRP A 4 11.40 12.64 -16.70
N PHE A 5 12.23 13.27 -17.53
CA PHE A 5 12.52 14.71 -17.52
C PHE A 5 13.20 15.21 -16.24
N GLY A 6 13.59 14.32 -15.31
CA GLY A 6 14.17 14.68 -14.02
C GLY A 6 15.46 15.48 -14.16
N GLY A 7 15.67 16.43 -13.24
CA GLY A 7 16.82 17.34 -13.18
C GLY A 7 16.76 18.53 -14.15
N GLN A 8 17.71 19.46 -13.97
CA GLN A 8 17.75 20.74 -14.70
C GLN A 8 19.01 20.92 -15.56
N HIS A 9 20.15 20.41 -15.10
CA HIS A 9 21.46 20.58 -15.76
C HIS A 9 22.05 19.21 -16.11
N ALA A 10 22.13 18.91 -17.40
CA ALA A 10 22.60 17.62 -17.87
C ALA A 10 24.03 17.32 -17.42
N THR A 11 24.91 18.33 -17.41
CA THR A 11 26.31 18.15 -16.98
C THR A 11 26.43 17.81 -15.50
N LEU A 12 25.73 18.56 -14.63
CA LEU A 12 25.74 18.29 -13.18
C LEU A 12 25.13 16.92 -12.86
N GLN A 13 24.12 16.49 -13.63
CA GLN A 13 23.57 15.14 -13.49
C GLN A 13 24.60 14.06 -13.84
N MET A 14 25.37 14.26 -14.92
CA MET A 14 26.45 13.35 -15.31
C MET A 14 27.53 13.28 -14.23
N GLU A 15 27.97 14.42 -13.69
CA GLU A 15 28.97 14.50 -12.62
C GLU A 15 28.49 13.83 -11.34
N ALA A 16 27.25 14.08 -10.93
CA ALA A 16 26.59 13.49 -9.77
C ALA A 16 26.40 11.97 -9.85
N GLY A 17 26.74 11.33 -10.98
CA GLY A 17 26.63 9.88 -11.16
C GLY A 17 25.29 9.43 -11.72
N ASN A 18 24.52 10.30 -12.35
CA ASN A 18 23.36 9.87 -13.11
C ASN A 18 23.77 9.49 -14.54
N ASP A 19 23.98 8.19 -14.77
CA ASP A 19 24.58 7.72 -16.01
C ASP A 19 23.68 7.91 -17.26
N LEU A 20 22.35 7.91 -17.09
CA LEU A 20 21.38 7.87 -18.19
C LEU A 20 20.23 8.86 -17.96
N LEU A 21 20.13 9.89 -18.81
CA LEU A 21 19.05 10.88 -18.74
C LEU A 21 17.84 10.42 -19.54
N MET A 22 16.69 10.29 -18.88
CA MET A 22 15.45 9.77 -19.45
C MET A 22 14.38 10.88 -19.56
N PRO A 23 13.53 10.87 -20.59
CA PRO A 23 13.62 10.04 -21.80
C PRO A 23 14.69 10.53 -22.81
N GLY A 24 15.44 11.57 -22.46
CA GLY A 24 16.39 12.25 -23.32
C GLY A 24 15.78 13.47 -24.02
N LYS A 25 16.55 14.55 -24.09
CA LYS A 25 16.20 15.79 -24.79
C LYS A 25 17.35 16.24 -25.69
N ALA A 26 17.03 16.87 -26.82
CA ALA A 26 18.02 17.48 -27.70
C ALA A 26 18.89 18.49 -26.94
N SER A 27 18.27 19.33 -26.09
CA SER A 27 18.98 20.31 -25.26
C SER A 27 19.98 19.68 -24.29
N GLN A 28 19.67 18.53 -23.69
CA GLN A 28 20.60 17.81 -22.79
C GLN A 28 21.82 17.31 -23.57
N ARG A 29 21.59 16.77 -24.77
CA ARG A 29 22.69 16.32 -25.64
C ARG A 29 23.58 17.50 -26.03
N GLU A 30 23.01 18.60 -26.49
CA GLU A 30 23.76 19.80 -26.88
C GLU A 30 24.56 20.39 -25.71
N GLU A 31 23.98 20.40 -24.51
CA GLU A 31 24.65 20.85 -23.28
C GLU A 31 25.88 19.99 -22.99
N ILE A 32 25.73 18.65 -23.00
CA ILE A 32 26.82 17.70 -22.77
C ILE A 32 27.90 17.85 -23.84
N GLU A 33 27.55 17.87 -25.13
CA GLU A 33 28.51 18.01 -26.22
C GLU A 33 29.33 19.31 -26.09
N LYS A 34 28.66 20.44 -25.83
CA LYS A 34 29.34 21.73 -25.62
C LYS A 34 30.25 21.70 -24.40
N ALA A 35 29.81 21.08 -23.30
CA ALA A 35 30.58 21.00 -22.06
C ALA A 35 31.82 20.11 -22.19
N VAL A 36 31.74 19.02 -22.95
CA VAL A 36 32.90 18.19 -23.27
C VAL A 36 33.88 18.97 -24.15
N LEU A 37 33.40 19.59 -25.23
CA LEU A 37 34.25 20.32 -26.19
C LEU A 37 35.00 21.51 -25.57
N ASN A 38 34.41 22.17 -24.58
CA ASN A 38 35.05 23.29 -23.88
C ASN A 38 35.74 22.91 -22.56
N GLY A 39 35.82 21.60 -22.25
CA GLY A 39 36.52 21.07 -21.08
C GLY A 39 35.80 21.26 -19.74
N ARG A 40 34.53 21.72 -19.73
CA ARG A 40 33.72 21.83 -18.50
C ARG A 40 33.21 20.49 -17.99
N LEU A 41 33.13 19.47 -18.84
CA LEU A 41 32.79 18.10 -18.46
C LEU A 41 33.91 17.16 -18.90
N SER A 42 34.53 16.46 -17.95
CA SER A 42 35.62 15.52 -18.23
C SER A 42 35.12 14.32 -19.04
N LEU A 43 35.91 13.88 -20.03
CA LEU A 43 35.66 12.63 -20.73
C LEU A 43 35.69 11.41 -19.80
N ASP A 44 36.45 11.47 -18.69
CA ASP A 44 36.45 10.37 -17.70
C ASP A 44 35.07 10.17 -17.06
N ILE A 45 34.28 11.24 -16.88
CA ILE A 45 32.90 11.17 -16.39
C ILE A 45 31.99 10.52 -17.44
N ILE A 46 32.18 10.88 -18.72
CA ILE A 46 31.44 10.27 -19.82
C ILE A 46 31.76 8.78 -19.92
N ASP A 47 33.04 8.41 -19.90
CA ASP A 47 33.51 7.03 -19.98
C ASP A 47 32.99 6.19 -18.82
N ARG A 48 33.00 6.73 -17.58
CA ARG A 48 32.39 6.08 -16.41
C ARG A 48 30.91 5.78 -16.66
N ASN A 49 30.14 6.79 -17.06
CA ASN A 49 28.69 6.66 -17.23
C ASN A 49 28.33 5.68 -18.36
N VAL A 50 29.04 5.78 -19.50
CA VAL A 50 28.89 4.86 -20.63
C VAL A 50 29.25 3.43 -20.23
N LYS A 51 30.37 3.24 -19.53
CA LYS A 51 30.79 1.91 -19.04
C LYS A 51 29.71 1.27 -18.17
N HIS A 52 29.14 1.99 -17.20
CA HIS A 52 28.09 1.46 -16.33
C HIS A 52 26.86 0.99 -17.14
N ILE A 53 26.42 1.77 -18.13
CA ILE A 53 25.29 1.40 -18.98
C ILE A 53 25.62 0.18 -19.83
N LEU A 54 26.79 0.14 -20.45
CA LEU A 54 27.21 -0.98 -21.29
C LEU A 54 27.33 -2.27 -20.47
N GLU A 55 27.89 -2.22 -19.26
CA GLU A 55 27.98 -3.38 -18.37
C GLU A 55 26.60 -3.99 -18.06
N LEU A 56 25.55 -3.16 -17.96
CA LEU A 56 24.17 -3.62 -17.85
C LEU A 56 23.65 -4.20 -19.17
N ILE A 57 23.81 -3.49 -20.28
CA ILE A 57 23.36 -3.92 -21.61
C ILE A 57 23.93 -5.29 -21.96
N LEU A 58 25.23 -5.51 -21.74
CA LEU A 58 25.93 -6.78 -22.01
C LEU A 58 25.31 -7.98 -21.25
N ARG A 59 24.68 -7.73 -20.11
CA ARG A 59 24.03 -8.78 -19.29
C ARG A 59 22.62 -9.11 -19.75
N THR A 60 21.96 -8.21 -20.49
CA THR A 60 20.55 -8.37 -20.88
C THR A 60 20.33 -9.54 -21.85
N PRO A 61 19.15 -10.20 -21.83
CA PRO A 61 18.81 -11.24 -22.80
C PRO A 61 18.90 -10.72 -24.24
N ARG A 62 18.44 -9.49 -24.49
CA ARG A 62 18.44 -8.88 -25.82
C ARG A 62 19.83 -8.79 -26.43
N PHE A 63 20.83 -8.35 -25.65
CA PHE A 63 22.21 -8.29 -26.10
C PHE A 63 22.80 -9.68 -26.36
N LYS A 64 22.40 -10.68 -25.56
CA LYS A 64 22.78 -12.09 -25.72
C LYS A 64 22.05 -12.82 -26.87
N GLY A 65 21.33 -12.08 -27.73
CA GLY A 65 20.64 -12.65 -28.89
C GLY A 65 19.33 -13.36 -28.58
N TYR A 66 18.79 -13.24 -27.36
CA TYR A 66 17.44 -13.74 -27.06
C TYR A 66 16.41 -13.01 -27.93
N VAL A 67 15.58 -13.80 -28.63
CA VAL A 67 14.43 -13.33 -29.40
C VAL A 67 13.18 -13.73 -28.64
N ALA A 68 12.40 -12.75 -28.20
CA ALA A 68 11.13 -13.02 -27.53
C ALA A 68 10.13 -13.61 -28.54
N ASP A 69 9.43 -14.66 -28.14
CA ASP A 69 8.36 -15.26 -28.93
C ASP A 69 7.06 -14.43 -28.89
N ASN A 70 6.93 -13.51 -27.93
CA ASN A 70 5.74 -12.70 -27.64
C ASN A 70 4.50 -13.53 -27.25
N HIS A 71 4.67 -14.70 -26.65
CA HIS A 71 3.58 -15.57 -26.19
C HIS A 71 3.66 -15.87 -24.69
N PRO A 72 3.54 -14.87 -23.79
CA PRO A 72 3.54 -15.12 -22.35
C PRO A 72 2.31 -15.95 -21.93
N ASP A 73 2.47 -16.83 -20.93
CA ASP A 73 1.36 -17.59 -20.36
C ASP A 73 0.48 -16.72 -19.45
N LEU A 74 -0.40 -15.94 -20.06
CA LEU A 74 -1.32 -15.05 -19.34
C LEU A 74 -2.29 -15.81 -18.41
N LYS A 75 -2.55 -17.09 -18.66
CA LYS A 75 -3.43 -17.90 -17.79
C LYS A 75 -2.69 -18.26 -16.50
N ALA A 76 -1.45 -18.72 -16.59
CA ALA A 76 -0.62 -18.97 -15.41
C ALA A 76 -0.36 -17.69 -14.62
N HIS A 77 -0.11 -16.56 -15.29
CA HIS A 77 0.08 -15.27 -14.61
C HIS A 77 -1.19 -14.80 -13.89
N ALA A 78 -2.38 -15.00 -14.46
CA ALA A 78 -3.64 -14.66 -13.79
C ALA A 78 -3.84 -15.45 -12.48
N VAL A 79 -3.44 -16.74 -12.45
CA VAL A 79 -3.46 -17.54 -11.21
C VAL A 79 -2.56 -16.92 -10.15
N LEU A 80 -1.35 -16.49 -10.53
CA LEU A 80 -0.43 -15.82 -9.62
C LEU A 80 -0.99 -14.47 -9.13
N THR A 81 -1.62 -13.67 -9.99
CA THR A 81 -2.28 -12.42 -9.61
C THR A 81 -3.38 -12.66 -8.59
N ARG A 82 -4.23 -13.67 -8.80
CA ARG A 82 -5.29 -14.05 -7.87
C ARG A 82 -4.73 -14.47 -6.50
N GLN A 83 -3.67 -15.26 -6.49
CA GLN A 83 -2.99 -15.66 -5.24
C GLN A 83 -2.40 -14.46 -4.50
N ALA A 84 -1.68 -13.59 -5.22
CA ALA A 84 -1.09 -12.39 -4.64
C ALA A 84 -2.16 -11.46 -4.03
N ALA A 85 -3.28 -11.27 -4.74
CA ALA A 85 -4.41 -10.50 -4.25
C ALA A 85 -4.98 -11.11 -2.96
N GLN A 86 -5.34 -12.41 -2.95
CA GLN A 86 -5.89 -13.09 -1.78
C GLN A 86 -4.98 -12.97 -0.53
N GLU A 87 -3.67 -13.13 -0.71
CA GLU A 87 -2.71 -13.04 0.39
C GLU A 87 -2.42 -11.61 0.87
N GLY A 88 -2.75 -10.60 0.05
CA GLY A 88 -2.62 -9.18 0.37
C GLY A 88 -3.87 -8.56 0.99
N MET A 89 -5.04 -9.19 0.88
CA MET A 89 -6.28 -8.66 1.47
C MET A 89 -6.24 -8.71 2.99
N VAL A 90 -6.73 -7.63 3.61
CA VAL A 90 -6.69 -7.46 5.07
C VAL A 90 -8.11 -7.44 5.63
N LEU A 91 -8.44 -8.38 6.49
CA LEU A 91 -9.71 -8.37 7.22
C LEU A 91 -9.59 -7.40 8.40
N LEU A 92 -10.29 -6.27 8.35
CA LEU A 92 -10.23 -5.23 9.39
C LEU A 92 -11.22 -5.48 10.53
N LYS A 93 -12.40 -6.00 10.21
CA LYS A 93 -13.46 -6.26 11.17
C LYS A 93 -14.20 -7.54 10.79
N ASN A 94 -14.53 -8.35 11.80
CA ASN A 94 -15.39 -9.52 11.63
C ASN A 94 -16.15 -9.85 12.92
N VAL A 95 -17.39 -9.39 13.03
CA VAL A 95 -18.23 -9.58 14.22
C VAL A 95 -18.97 -10.91 14.14
N LYS A 96 -18.95 -11.68 15.24
CA LYS A 96 -19.69 -12.96 15.38
C LYS A 96 -19.46 -13.94 14.21
N ASN A 97 -18.25 -13.97 13.65
CA ASN A 97 -17.89 -14.78 12.49
C ASN A 97 -18.84 -14.57 11.29
N THR A 98 -19.18 -13.32 10.99
CA THR A 98 -20.00 -12.97 9.81
C THR A 98 -19.32 -13.41 8.52
N LEU A 99 -18.01 -13.24 8.45
CA LEU A 99 -17.18 -13.86 7.42
C LEU A 99 -16.44 -15.10 7.98
N PRO A 100 -16.24 -16.14 7.16
CA PRO A 100 -16.73 -16.27 5.78
C PRO A 100 -18.25 -16.46 5.73
N LEU A 101 -18.86 -16.08 4.61
CA LEU A 101 -20.30 -16.20 4.37
C LEU A 101 -20.76 -17.63 4.59
N ASN A 102 -21.85 -17.77 5.33
CA ASN A 102 -22.47 -19.08 5.56
C ASN A 102 -22.93 -19.67 4.23
N GLN A 103 -22.80 -20.98 4.03
CA GLN A 103 -23.29 -21.68 2.85
C GLN A 103 -24.79 -21.52 2.59
N LYS A 104 -25.58 -21.13 3.62
CA LYS A 104 -27.00 -20.79 3.48
C LYS A 104 -27.25 -19.46 2.78
N VAL A 105 -26.27 -18.55 2.76
CA VAL A 105 -26.34 -17.28 2.02
C VAL A 105 -26.19 -17.60 0.54
N ARG A 106 -27.25 -17.35 -0.23
CA ARG A 106 -27.30 -17.56 -1.68
C ARG A 106 -27.72 -16.31 -2.43
N LYS A 107 -28.58 -15.48 -1.85
CA LYS A 107 -29.07 -14.24 -2.46
C LYS A 107 -28.39 -13.03 -1.82
N LEU A 108 -27.79 -12.17 -2.64
CA LEU A 108 -27.04 -11.01 -2.20
C LEU A 108 -27.57 -9.73 -2.85
N ALA A 109 -27.87 -8.73 -2.01
CA ALA A 109 -28.00 -7.36 -2.47
C ALA A 109 -26.60 -6.71 -2.45
N VAL A 110 -26.12 -6.28 -3.62
CA VAL A 110 -24.74 -5.76 -3.77
C VAL A 110 -24.79 -4.29 -4.16
N PHE A 111 -24.31 -3.47 -3.24
CA PHE A 111 -24.31 -2.02 -3.28
C PHE A 111 -22.89 -1.46 -3.50
N GLY A 112 -22.82 -0.21 -3.93
CA GLY A 112 -21.60 0.49 -4.24
C GLY A 112 -21.22 0.36 -5.72
N ARG A 113 -20.93 1.49 -6.38
CA ARG A 113 -20.59 1.52 -7.81
C ARG A 113 -19.40 0.63 -8.16
N THR A 114 -18.41 0.52 -7.27
CA THR A 114 -17.20 -0.27 -7.50
C THR A 114 -17.42 -1.77 -7.38
N SER A 115 -18.61 -2.25 -7.01
CA SER A 115 -18.97 -3.65 -7.18
C SER A 115 -19.10 -4.03 -8.66
N TYR A 116 -19.44 -3.04 -9.49
CA TYR A 116 -19.71 -3.17 -10.92
C TYR A 116 -18.54 -2.59 -11.76
N ASP A 117 -18.08 -1.38 -11.44
CA ASP A 117 -16.90 -0.73 -12.04
C ASP A 117 -15.69 -0.87 -11.11
N PHE A 118 -15.22 -2.12 -10.99
CA PHE A 118 -14.20 -2.52 -10.02
C PHE A 118 -12.82 -1.95 -10.36
N ILE A 119 -12.11 -1.40 -9.37
CA ILE A 119 -10.84 -0.70 -9.57
C ILE A 119 -9.70 -1.73 -9.45
N ALA A 120 -9.10 -2.08 -10.59
CA ALA A 120 -8.00 -3.04 -10.65
C ALA A 120 -6.65 -2.45 -10.22
N GLY A 121 -6.42 -1.15 -10.48
CA GLY A 121 -5.15 -0.46 -10.26
C GLY A 121 -5.31 1.06 -10.30
N GLY A 122 -4.25 1.77 -9.93
CA GLY A 122 -4.19 3.23 -10.06
C GLY A 122 -3.96 3.67 -11.52
N THR A 123 -3.98 4.98 -11.75
CA THR A 123 -3.61 5.57 -13.04
C THR A 123 -2.14 5.99 -13.06
N GLY A 124 -1.68 6.56 -14.18
CA GLY A 124 -0.28 6.99 -14.35
C GLY A 124 0.60 5.96 -15.05
N SER A 125 1.92 6.15 -14.96
CA SER A 125 2.94 5.24 -15.52
C SER A 125 2.86 3.82 -14.96
N GLY A 126 2.32 3.65 -13.75
CA GLY A 126 2.06 2.35 -13.13
C GLY A 126 0.77 1.65 -13.60
N ASN A 127 -0.02 2.28 -14.48
CA ASN A 127 -1.23 1.66 -15.03
C ASN A 127 -0.89 0.53 -16.01
N VAL A 128 -1.81 -0.43 -16.14
CA VAL A 128 -1.64 -1.61 -16.99
C VAL A 128 -2.81 -1.72 -17.96
N ASN A 129 -2.52 -2.08 -19.21
CA ASN A 129 -3.54 -2.50 -20.16
C ASN A 129 -3.89 -3.97 -19.89
N HIS A 130 -4.94 -4.17 -19.11
CA HIS A 130 -5.40 -5.50 -18.70
C HIS A 130 -6.10 -6.23 -19.86
N ALA A 131 -5.87 -7.54 -19.99
CA ALA A 131 -6.62 -8.38 -20.94
C ALA A 131 -8.12 -8.42 -20.60
N TYR A 132 -8.45 -8.33 -19.31
CA TYR A 132 -9.79 -8.19 -18.75
C TYR A 132 -9.68 -7.70 -17.30
N VAL A 133 -10.81 -7.31 -16.71
CA VAL A 133 -10.93 -7.09 -15.25
C VAL A 133 -12.21 -7.77 -14.78
N VAL A 134 -12.10 -8.67 -13.80
CA VAL A 134 -13.25 -9.33 -13.20
C VAL A 134 -13.84 -8.43 -12.10
N SER A 135 -15.06 -7.95 -12.31
CA SER A 135 -15.80 -7.16 -11.30
C SER A 135 -16.17 -8.02 -10.08
N LEU A 136 -16.48 -7.39 -8.94
CA LEU A 136 -16.95 -8.14 -7.77
C LEU A 136 -18.23 -8.91 -8.08
N ILE A 137 -19.14 -8.31 -8.82
CA ILE A 137 -20.39 -8.93 -9.26
C ILE A 137 -20.12 -10.18 -10.09
N ASP A 138 -19.18 -10.12 -11.03
CA ASP A 138 -18.83 -11.27 -11.85
C ASP A 138 -18.15 -12.35 -11.00
N GLY A 139 -17.27 -11.97 -10.08
CA GLY A 139 -16.67 -12.90 -9.11
C GLY A 139 -17.71 -13.65 -8.26
N LEU A 140 -18.70 -12.92 -7.73
CA LEU A 140 -19.80 -13.51 -6.96
C LEU A 140 -20.66 -14.46 -7.81
N LYS A 141 -20.98 -14.07 -9.05
CA LYS A 141 -21.71 -14.93 -9.99
C LYS A 141 -20.92 -16.19 -10.35
N ASN A 142 -19.62 -16.07 -10.59
CA ASN A 142 -18.72 -17.20 -10.85
C ASN A 142 -18.69 -18.19 -9.68
N ALA A 143 -18.91 -17.72 -8.45
CA ALA A 143 -19.04 -18.56 -7.25
C ALA A 143 -20.46 -19.07 -6.98
N GLY A 144 -21.43 -18.79 -7.87
CA GLY A 144 -22.79 -19.31 -7.79
C GLY A 144 -23.75 -18.51 -6.89
N PHE A 145 -23.43 -17.25 -6.56
CA PHE A 145 -24.38 -16.37 -5.86
C PHE A 145 -25.44 -15.81 -6.81
N ASN A 146 -26.67 -15.71 -6.31
CA ASN A 146 -27.76 -15.01 -6.97
C ASN A 146 -27.72 -13.54 -6.54
N ILE A 147 -27.44 -12.65 -7.49
CA ILE A 147 -27.40 -11.21 -7.24
C ILE A 147 -28.79 -10.63 -7.45
N ASP A 148 -29.21 -9.74 -6.54
CA ASP A 148 -30.47 -9.01 -6.67
C ASP A 148 -30.56 -8.31 -8.05
N PRO A 149 -31.51 -8.71 -8.92
CA PRO A 149 -31.58 -8.21 -10.29
C PRO A 149 -32.05 -6.75 -10.36
N SER A 150 -32.86 -6.30 -9.39
CA SER A 150 -33.34 -4.91 -9.35
C SER A 150 -32.19 -3.98 -9.04
N ILE A 151 -31.50 -4.24 -7.92
CA ILE A 151 -30.34 -3.43 -7.49
C ILE A 151 -29.25 -3.46 -8.58
N GLN A 152 -28.99 -4.63 -9.17
CA GLN A 152 -28.03 -4.74 -10.27
C GLN A 152 -28.42 -3.89 -11.49
N SER A 153 -29.69 -3.92 -11.89
CA SER A 153 -30.19 -3.14 -13.01
C SER A 153 -30.04 -1.63 -12.75
N ASP A 154 -30.41 -1.19 -11.55
CA ASP A 154 -30.33 0.21 -11.15
C ASP A 154 -28.89 0.73 -11.17
N TYR A 155 -27.94 -0.02 -10.59
CA TYR A 155 -26.52 0.34 -10.63
C TYR A 155 -25.96 0.39 -12.05
N LYS A 156 -26.27 -0.58 -12.90
CA LYS A 156 -25.80 -0.58 -14.30
C LYS A 156 -26.35 0.62 -15.08
N LYS A 157 -27.64 0.93 -14.89
CA LYS A 157 -28.27 2.10 -15.50
C LYS A 157 -27.64 3.40 -14.97
N TYR A 158 -27.44 3.52 -13.67
CA TYR A 158 -26.83 4.69 -13.05
C TYR A 158 -25.40 4.92 -13.53
N ILE A 159 -24.56 3.89 -13.55
CA ILE A 159 -23.17 3.98 -14.01
C ILE A 159 -23.13 4.40 -15.48
N SER A 160 -23.84 3.69 -16.36
CA SER A 160 -23.85 4.01 -17.79
C SER A 160 -24.35 5.42 -18.11
N THR A 161 -25.35 5.92 -17.38
CA THR A 161 -25.93 7.25 -17.62
C THR A 161 -25.16 8.39 -16.97
N THR A 162 -24.38 8.12 -15.91
CA THR A 162 -23.62 9.14 -15.18
C THR A 162 -22.20 9.28 -15.72
N THR A 163 -21.55 8.17 -16.10
CA THR A 163 -20.18 8.21 -16.65
C THR A 163 -20.08 9.03 -17.92
N VAL A 164 -21.08 8.98 -18.81
CA VAL A 164 -21.09 9.78 -20.06
C VAL A 164 -21.19 11.29 -19.83
N LYS A 165 -21.53 11.73 -18.61
CA LYS A 165 -21.60 13.15 -18.23
C LYS A 165 -20.29 13.68 -17.65
N GLN A 166 -19.31 12.81 -17.39
CA GLN A 166 -18.04 13.24 -16.82
C GLN A 166 -17.26 14.06 -17.85
N PRO A 167 -16.57 15.14 -17.41
CA PRO A 167 -15.77 15.96 -18.29
C PRO A 167 -14.61 15.13 -18.87
N PHE A 168 -14.28 15.41 -20.13
CA PHE A 168 -13.12 14.85 -20.81
C PHE A 168 -12.04 15.91 -20.94
N SER A 169 -10.80 15.57 -20.59
CA SER A 169 -9.63 16.43 -20.83
C SER A 169 -8.95 16.05 -22.14
N ASN A 170 -8.66 17.04 -22.97
CA ASN A 170 -7.88 16.88 -24.21
C ASN A 170 -6.36 16.96 -23.97
N ILE A 171 -5.91 17.14 -22.73
CA ILE A 171 -4.49 17.19 -22.38
C ILE A 171 -3.96 15.75 -22.30
N PRO A 172 -2.97 15.33 -23.11
CA PRO A 172 -2.51 13.93 -23.14
C PRO A 172 -2.03 13.40 -21.78
N LEU A 173 -1.34 14.22 -21.00
CA LEU A 173 -0.87 13.84 -19.65
C LEU A 173 -2.00 13.76 -18.62
N ALA A 174 -3.19 14.30 -18.88
CA ALA A 174 -4.32 14.16 -17.96
C ALA A 174 -4.78 12.69 -17.81
N ALA A 175 -4.43 11.81 -18.74
CA ALA A 175 -4.68 10.37 -18.60
C ALA A 175 -3.89 9.71 -17.44
N PHE A 176 -2.83 10.37 -16.95
CA PHE A 176 -2.02 9.89 -15.83
C PHE A 176 -2.60 10.30 -14.47
N LEU A 177 -3.45 11.33 -14.45
CA LEU A 177 -4.10 11.84 -13.24
C LEU A 177 -5.06 10.81 -12.65
N PRO A 178 -5.39 10.91 -11.35
CA PRO A 178 -6.42 10.09 -10.74
C PRO A 178 -7.73 10.13 -11.54
N LYS A 179 -8.34 8.96 -11.76
CA LYS A 179 -9.65 8.90 -12.40
C LYS A 179 -10.71 9.55 -11.48
N HIS A 180 -11.45 10.54 -11.98
CA HIS A 180 -12.63 11.04 -11.28
C HIS A 180 -13.70 9.94 -11.24
N LEU A 181 -14.02 9.45 -10.05
CA LEU A 181 -15.11 8.48 -9.88
C LEU A 181 -16.45 9.24 -9.90
N ILE A 182 -17.48 8.66 -10.53
CA ILE A 182 -18.83 9.21 -10.39
C ILE A 182 -19.27 9.10 -8.93
N PRO A 183 -20.14 10.01 -8.44
CA PRO A 183 -20.73 9.90 -7.10
C PRO A 183 -21.40 8.54 -6.88
N GLU A 184 -21.57 8.17 -5.61
CA GLU A 184 -22.34 6.98 -5.26
C GLU A 184 -23.84 7.19 -5.54
N MET A 185 -24.54 6.11 -5.91
CA MET A 185 -25.96 6.16 -6.24
C MET A 185 -26.81 6.33 -4.97
N THR A 186 -27.78 7.24 -5.00
CA THR A 186 -28.80 7.31 -3.94
C THR A 186 -29.86 6.24 -4.18
N ILE A 187 -30.15 5.44 -3.16
CA ILE A 187 -31.18 4.39 -3.19
C ILE A 187 -32.37 4.84 -2.35
N ASN A 188 -33.57 4.70 -2.91
CA ASN A 188 -34.79 5.07 -2.20
C ASN A 188 -35.14 4.02 -1.14
N ALA A 189 -35.72 4.46 -0.03
CA ALA A 189 -36.03 3.59 1.11
C ALA A 189 -36.94 2.39 0.76
N PRO A 190 -38.01 2.51 -0.05
CA PRO A 190 -38.84 1.37 -0.43
C PRO A 190 -38.05 0.25 -1.13
N ASP A 191 -37.18 0.62 -2.08
CA ASP A 191 -36.36 -0.32 -2.84
C ASP A 191 -35.34 -1.01 -1.92
N LEU A 192 -34.75 -0.26 -0.99
CA LEU A 192 -33.83 -0.80 0.00
C LEU A 192 -34.53 -1.77 0.99
N HIS A 193 -35.74 -1.45 1.44
CA HIS A 193 -36.51 -2.34 2.30
C HIS A 193 -36.92 -3.63 1.57
N GLN A 194 -37.23 -3.53 0.28
CA GLN A 194 -37.51 -4.71 -0.55
C GLN A 194 -36.25 -5.58 -0.72
N ALA A 195 -35.12 -4.97 -1.08
CA ALA A 195 -33.84 -5.67 -1.19
C ALA A 195 -33.45 -6.36 0.14
N ALA A 196 -33.68 -5.71 1.28
CA ALA A 196 -33.44 -6.30 2.60
C ALA A 196 -34.34 -7.51 2.87
N ARG A 197 -35.59 -7.53 2.38
CA ARG A 197 -36.48 -8.70 2.51
C ARG A 197 -36.05 -9.87 1.63
N ASP A 198 -35.67 -9.59 0.38
CA ASP A 198 -35.49 -10.61 -0.65
C ASP A 198 -34.11 -11.29 -0.65
N ASN A 199 -33.12 -10.69 0.01
CA ASN A 199 -31.73 -11.16 0.01
C ASN A 199 -31.29 -11.65 1.39
N ASP A 200 -30.34 -12.59 1.45
CA ASP A 200 -29.86 -13.19 2.71
C ASP A 200 -28.87 -12.26 3.45
N ALA A 201 -28.12 -11.46 2.70
CA ALA A 201 -27.13 -10.52 3.20
C ALA A 201 -26.92 -9.36 2.20
N ALA A 202 -26.29 -8.28 2.69
CA ALA A 202 -25.84 -7.18 1.85
C ALA A 202 -24.32 -7.12 1.77
N LEU A 203 -23.81 -6.78 0.58
CA LEU A 203 -22.43 -6.37 0.37
C LEU A 203 -22.42 -4.92 -0.07
N ILE A 204 -21.44 -4.15 0.41
CA ILE A 204 -21.20 -2.77 0.03
C ILE A 204 -19.75 -2.65 -0.41
N THR A 205 -19.47 -2.10 -1.58
CA THR A 205 -18.12 -1.67 -1.94
C THR A 205 -17.92 -0.18 -1.72
N ILE A 206 -16.82 0.20 -1.08
CA ILE A 206 -16.33 1.58 -1.07
C ILE A 206 -15.08 1.64 -1.94
N GLY A 207 -15.10 2.53 -2.93
CA GLY A 207 -14.09 2.61 -3.97
C GLY A 207 -13.31 3.91 -3.94
N LYS A 208 -11.99 3.86 -3.77
CA LYS A 208 -11.12 5.04 -3.84
C LYS A 208 -9.95 4.78 -4.77
N THR A 209 -9.67 5.69 -5.68
CA THR A 209 -8.55 5.60 -6.64
C THR A 209 -7.54 6.71 -6.42
N SER A 210 -6.35 6.56 -7.00
CA SER A 210 -5.28 7.55 -7.04
C SER A 210 -4.51 7.41 -8.35
N GLY A 211 -3.63 8.38 -8.62
CA GLY A 211 -2.91 8.48 -9.87
C GLY A 211 -1.64 9.30 -9.73
N GLU A 212 -0.83 9.30 -10.78
CA GLU A 212 0.38 10.10 -10.86
C GLU A 212 0.02 11.60 -10.94
N PHE A 213 0.96 12.46 -10.53
CA PHE A 213 0.87 13.93 -10.51
C PHE A 213 -0.09 14.57 -9.50
N ALA A 214 -0.92 13.81 -8.78
CA ALA A 214 -1.85 14.39 -7.81
C ALA A 214 -1.90 13.58 -6.50
N ASP A 215 -1.81 14.30 -5.39
CA ASP A 215 -2.05 13.76 -4.05
C ASP A 215 -3.55 13.55 -3.80
N ARG A 216 -3.88 12.67 -2.85
CA ARG A 216 -5.27 12.29 -2.57
C ARG A 216 -5.99 13.32 -1.71
N SER A 217 -7.14 13.81 -2.16
CA SER A 217 -8.04 14.67 -1.37
C SER A 217 -8.35 14.11 0.02
N ILE A 218 -8.47 14.98 1.03
CA ILE A 218 -8.86 14.57 2.37
C ILE A 218 -10.38 14.35 2.39
N LYS A 219 -11.18 15.32 1.93
CA LYS A 219 -12.64 15.34 2.05
C LYS A 219 -13.40 14.22 1.31
N ASP A 220 -12.87 13.71 0.19
CA ASP A 220 -13.59 12.77 -0.67
C ASP A 220 -12.79 11.54 -1.09
N ASN A 221 -11.51 11.44 -0.68
CA ASN A 221 -10.69 10.25 -0.88
C ASN A 221 -10.28 9.58 0.45
N PHE A 222 -9.68 10.33 1.37
CA PHE A 222 -9.41 9.84 2.72
C PHE A 222 -10.72 9.67 3.50
N ASP A 223 -11.59 10.67 3.52
CA ASP A 223 -12.91 10.60 4.14
C ASP A 223 -13.95 9.96 3.19
N LEU A 224 -15.03 9.45 3.78
CA LEU A 224 -16.20 9.06 3.01
C LEU A 224 -16.95 10.30 2.52
N THR A 225 -17.47 10.23 1.29
CA THR A 225 -18.45 11.19 0.81
C THR A 225 -19.77 11.03 1.58
N PRO A 226 -20.60 12.09 1.67
CA PRO A 226 -21.90 12.00 2.33
C PRO A 226 -22.80 10.88 1.76
N GLN A 227 -22.72 10.60 0.46
CA GLN A 227 -23.48 9.54 -0.21
C GLN A 227 -22.98 8.16 0.20
N GLU A 228 -21.67 7.95 0.30
CA GLU A 228 -21.08 6.69 0.79
C GLU A 228 -21.46 6.43 2.25
N GLU A 229 -21.36 7.45 3.12
CA GLU A 229 -21.75 7.31 4.53
C GLU A 229 -23.24 6.99 4.66
N LYS A 230 -24.09 7.70 3.91
CA LYS A 230 -25.54 7.46 3.89
C LYS A 230 -25.88 6.06 3.39
N MET A 231 -25.23 5.57 2.34
CA MET A 231 -25.41 4.21 1.84
C MET A 231 -25.08 3.18 2.92
N ILE A 232 -23.91 3.29 3.58
CA ILE A 232 -23.53 2.38 4.67
C ILE A 232 -24.57 2.42 5.79
N SER A 233 -24.98 3.63 6.20
CA SER A 233 -25.98 3.85 7.24
C SER A 233 -27.30 3.14 6.93
N ASP A 234 -27.86 3.42 5.76
CA ASP A 234 -29.20 2.98 5.40
C ASP A 234 -29.24 1.47 5.15
N VAL A 235 -28.25 0.93 4.43
CA VAL A 235 -28.16 -0.52 4.16
C VAL A 235 -27.99 -1.29 5.46
N CYS A 236 -27.08 -0.87 6.35
CA CYS A 236 -26.93 -1.52 7.66
C CYS A 236 -28.25 -1.50 8.43
N THR A 237 -28.91 -0.33 8.51
CA THR A 237 -30.19 -0.18 9.22
C THR A 237 -31.27 -1.11 8.67
N ALA A 238 -31.44 -1.16 7.34
CA ALA A 238 -32.47 -1.96 6.69
C ALA A 238 -32.26 -3.47 6.88
N PHE A 239 -31.02 -3.96 6.71
CA PHE A 239 -30.70 -5.39 6.83
C PHE A 239 -30.67 -5.84 8.29
N HIS A 240 -30.13 -5.03 9.20
CA HIS A 240 -30.08 -5.36 10.63
C HIS A 240 -31.47 -5.42 11.27
N LYS A 241 -32.43 -4.61 10.80
CA LYS A 241 -33.84 -4.69 11.23
C LYS A 241 -34.45 -6.09 11.01
N LEU A 242 -33.92 -6.84 10.04
CA LEU A 242 -34.33 -8.22 9.74
C LEU A 242 -33.34 -9.27 10.25
N GLY A 243 -32.36 -8.88 11.07
CA GLY A 243 -31.33 -9.77 11.61
C GLY A 243 -30.30 -10.25 10.57
N LYS A 244 -30.24 -9.63 9.40
CA LYS A 244 -29.34 -10.00 8.29
C LYS A 244 -28.01 -9.28 8.38
N LYS A 245 -26.99 -9.82 7.72
CA LYS A 245 -25.61 -9.35 7.81
C LYS A 245 -25.24 -8.39 6.69
N VAL A 246 -24.39 -7.41 7.02
CA VAL A 246 -23.84 -6.45 6.06
C VAL A 246 -22.32 -6.48 6.09
N ILE A 247 -21.72 -6.61 4.91
CA ILE A 247 -20.28 -6.68 4.72
C ILE A 247 -19.84 -5.49 3.86
N VAL A 248 -18.78 -4.79 4.28
CA VAL A 248 -18.13 -3.75 3.47
C VAL A 248 -16.82 -4.31 2.88
N VAL A 249 -16.63 -4.11 1.58
CA VAL A 249 -15.38 -4.39 0.86
C VAL A 249 -14.76 -3.07 0.45
N LEU A 250 -13.55 -2.78 0.92
CA LEU A 250 -12.80 -1.58 0.58
C LEU A 250 -11.93 -1.86 -0.65
N ASN A 251 -12.35 -1.36 -1.82
CA ASN A 251 -11.59 -1.35 -3.05
C ASN A 251 -10.86 0.00 -3.19
N VAL A 252 -9.86 0.20 -2.34
CA VAL A 252 -9.23 1.50 -2.07
C VAL A 252 -7.74 1.49 -2.36
N CYS A 253 -7.22 2.60 -2.89
CA CYS A 253 -5.80 2.82 -3.19
C CYS A 253 -4.90 3.08 -1.97
N GLY A 254 -5.48 3.29 -0.79
CA GLY A 254 -4.74 3.60 0.42
C GLY A 254 -5.64 3.73 1.64
N VAL A 255 -5.08 4.30 2.71
CA VAL A 255 -5.79 4.54 3.97
C VAL A 255 -7.00 5.44 3.75
N ILE A 256 -8.12 5.11 4.42
CA ILE A 256 -9.31 5.95 4.55
C ILE A 256 -9.70 6.08 6.03
N GLU A 257 -10.47 7.11 6.36
CA GLU A 257 -11.13 7.24 7.66
C GLU A 257 -12.10 6.07 7.86
N THR A 258 -12.03 5.44 9.03
CA THR A 258 -12.92 4.34 9.41
C THR A 258 -13.71 4.55 10.70
N PRO A 259 -13.18 5.23 11.75
CA PRO A 259 -13.90 5.33 13.02
C PRO A 259 -15.35 5.79 12.94
N SER A 260 -15.72 6.70 12.04
CA SER A 260 -17.06 7.27 11.92
C SER A 260 -18.14 6.24 11.50
N TRP A 261 -17.77 5.18 10.79
CA TRP A 261 -18.73 4.25 10.18
C TRP A 261 -18.44 2.76 10.43
N ILE A 262 -17.21 2.38 10.79
CA ILE A 262 -16.81 0.97 10.87
C ILE A 262 -17.61 0.14 11.86
N ASN A 263 -18.24 0.77 12.85
CA ASN A 263 -19.10 0.08 13.82
C ASN A 263 -20.44 -0.38 13.24
N ARG A 264 -20.88 0.19 12.10
CA ARG A 264 -22.17 -0.13 11.45
C ARG A 264 -22.18 -1.52 10.78
N PRO A 265 -21.29 -1.86 9.82
CA PRO A 265 -21.33 -3.17 9.18
C PRO A 265 -20.83 -4.29 10.11
N ASP A 266 -21.17 -5.54 9.81
CA ASP A 266 -20.73 -6.69 10.59
C ASP A 266 -19.29 -7.12 10.26
N ALA A 267 -18.83 -6.91 9.02
CA ALA A 267 -17.48 -7.20 8.58
C ALA A 267 -16.94 -6.14 7.61
N VAL A 268 -15.63 -5.93 7.63
CA VAL A 268 -14.91 -5.02 6.72
C VAL A 268 -13.66 -5.72 6.19
N LEU A 269 -13.58 -5.88 4.86
CA LEU A 269 -12.45 -6.47 4.15
C LEU A 269 -11.78 -5.42 3.26
N THR A 270 -10.48 -5.20 3.43
CA THR A 270 -9.70 -4.36 2.52
C THR A 270 -9.16 -5.20 1.37
N ALA A 271 -9.71 -4.97 0.19
CA ALA A 271 -9.33 -5.63 -1.05
C ALA A 271 -8.18 -4.90 -1.79
N TRP A 272 -7.90 -3.65 -1.40
CA TRP A 272 -6.96 -2.75 -2.11
C TRP A 272 -7.36 -2.55 -3.57
N LEU A 273 -6.37 -2.50 -4.47
CA LEU A 273 -6.52 -2.55 -5.92
C LEU A 273 -5.93 -3.89 -6.42
N PRO A 274 -6.72 -4.97 -6.45
CA PRO A 274 -6.22 -6.36 -6.55
C PRO A 274 -5.95 -6.86 -7.98
N GLY A 275 -5.85 -5.96 -8.97
CA GLY A 275 -5.57 -6.33 -10.36
C GLY A 275 -6.74 -7.02 -11.08
N GLN A 276 -6.41 -7.67 -12.21
CA GLN A 276 -7.39 -8.22 -13.16
C GLN A 276 -8.30 -9.32 -12.59
N GLU A 277 -7.84 -10.08 -11.59
CA GLU A 277 -8.58 -11.15 -10.91
C GLU A 277 -9.29 -10.68 -9.64
N GLY A 278 -9.44 -9.37 -9.46
CA GLY A 278 -9.90 -8.73 -8.23
C GLY A 278 -11.21 -9.29 -7.67
N GLY A 279 -12.29 -9.28 -8.46
CA GLY A 279 -13.60 -9.74 -8.00
C GLY A 279 -13.63 -11.22 -7.62
N ASN A 280 -12.92 -12.05 -8.37
CA ASN A 280 -12.72 -13.47 -8.05
C ASN A 280 -11.96 -13.65 -6.73
N SER A 281 -10.89 -12.88 -6.52
CA SER A 281 -10.05 -12.93 -5.32
C SER A 281 -10.83 -12.52 -4.06
N VAL A 282 -11.61 -11.42 -4.16
CA VAL A 282 -12.48 -10.98 -3.06
C VAL A 282 -13.50 -12.07 -2.72
N THR A 283 -14.09 -12.69 -3.75
CA THR A 283 -15.10 -13.74 -3.55
C THR A 283 -14.53 -14.99 -2.88
N ASP A 284 -13.29 -15.39 -3.19
CA ASP A 284 -12.64 -16.52 -2.50
C ASP A 284 -12.49 -16.26 -1.00
N ILE A 285 -12.16 -15.03 -0.61
CA ILE A 285 -12.10 -14.62 0.80
C ILE A 285 -13.51 -14.61 1.41
N LEU A 286 -14.48 -13.96 0.76
CA LEU A 286 -15.86 -13.87 1.26
C LEU A 286 -16.49 -15.24 1.51
N THR A 287 -16.19 -16.23 0.65
CA THR A 287 -16.71 -17.61 0.79
C THR A 287 -15.90 -18.47 1.75
N GLY A 288 -14.72 -18.01 2.17
CA GLY A 288 -13.79 -18.77 2.98
C GLY A 288 -13.15 -19.94 2.24
N LYS A 289 -13.16 -19.90 0.90
CA LYS A 289 -12.30 -20.75 0.07
C LYS A 289 -10.84 -20.44 0.36
N GLU A 290 -10.53 -19.16 0.55
CA GLU A 290 -9.28 -18.70 1.14
C GLU A 290 -9.50 -18.02 2.49
N ASN A 291 -8.49 -18.10 3.36
CA ASN A 291 -8.49 -17.44 4.67
C ASN A 291 -7.65 -16.15 4.59
N PRO A 292 -8.20 -14.98 4.94
CA PRO A 292 -7.45 -13.73 4.91
C PRO A 292 -6.22 -13.82 5.81
N SER A 293 -5.09 -13.40 5.24
CA SER A 293 -3.78 -13.49 5.89
C SER A 293 -2.89 -12.27 5.61
N GLY A 294 -3.43 -11.26 4.93
CA GLY A 294 -2.75 -9.98 4.74
C GLY A 294 -2.70 -9.18 6.04
N ARG A 295 -1.62 -8.42 6.21
CA ARG A 295 -1.40 -7.46 7.30
C ARG A 295 -1.21 -6.06 6.73
N LEU A 296 -1.65 -5.05 7.46
CA LEU A 296 -1.53 -3.65 7.05
C LEU A 296 -0.06 -3.23 6.93
N PRO A 297 0.42 -2.77 5.76
CA PRO A 297 1.77 -2.24 5.60
C PRO A 297 1.88 -0.76 6.05
N MET A 298 0.80 -0.19 6.55
CA MET A 298 0.69 1.22 6.94
C MET A 298 -0.26 1.37 8.13
N THR A 299 0.02 2.34 9.00
CA THR A 299 -0.89 2.69 10.10
C THR A 299 -2.13 3.41 9.55
N TRP A 300 -3.31 3.04 10.04
CA TRP A 300 -4.56 3.75 9.77
C TRP A 300 -4.84 4.70 10.94
N PRO A 301 -4.62 6.02 10.80
CA PRO A 301 -4.89 6.97 11.86
C PRO A 301 -6.40 7.06 12.10
N LYS A 302 -6.80 7.60 13.26
CA LYS A 302 -8.22 7.82 13.52
C LYS A 302 -8.79 8.93 12.63
N ARG A 303 -8.00 9.98 12.39
CA ARG A 303 -8.34 11.12 11.53
C ARG A 303 -7.09 11.61 10.82
N TYR A 304 -7.25 12.32 9.70
CA TYR A 304 -6.12 12.98 9.04
C TYR A 304 -5.36 13.95 9.97
N ALA A 305 -6.09 14.61 10.88
CA ALA A 305 -5.50 15.49 11.90
C ALA A 305 -4.49 14.80 12.82
N ASP A 306 -4.53 13.46 12.93
CA ASP A 306 -3.60 12.67 13.75
C ASP A 306 -2.36 12.20 12.96
N VAL A 307 -2.24 12.56 11.68
CA VAL A 307 -1.05 12.31 10.85
C VAL A 307 0.10 13.24 11.32
N PRO A 308 1.30 12.70 11.61
CA PRO A 308 2.40 13.47 12.20
C PRO A 308 2.87 14.63 11.32
N ASN A 309 2.98 14.42 10.01
CA ASN A 309 3.51 15.38 9.04
C ASN A 309 2.43 16.14 8.25
N LYS A 310 1.17 16.14 8.70
CA LYS A 310 0.06 16.81 7.98
C LYS A 310 0.31 18.30 7.67
N ASN A 311 1.09 19.00 8.50
CA ASN A 311 1.40 20.42 8.35
C ASN A 311 2.63 20.65 7.47
N ASP A 312 3.41 19.60 7.24
CA ASP A 312 4.63 19.58 6.44
C ASP A 312 4.44 18.62 5.25
N PHE A 313 3.24 18.61 4.68
CA PHE A 313 2.87 17.87 3.49
C PHE A 313 1.92 18.75 2.67
N PRO A 314 1.95 18.71 1.31
CA PRO A 314 1.00 19.44 0.49
C PRO A 314 -0.44 19.18 0.93
N ASN A 315 -1.25 20.23 1.09
CA ASN A 315 -2.68 20.06 1.31
C ASN A 315 -3.37 19.89 -0.05
N PRO A 316 -3.79 18.67 -0.44
CA PRO A 316 -4.33 18.42 -1.77
C PRO A 316 -5.66 19.15 -1.99
N ASP A 317 -6.41 19.44 -0.93
CA ASP A 317 -7.70 20.15 -1.04
C ASP A 317 -7.54 21.66 -1.33
N GLU A 318 -6.32 22.20 -1.25
CA GLU A 318 -5.99 23.57 -1.62
C GLU A 318 -5.49 23.71 -3.07
N ILE A 319 -5.34 22.61 -3.79
CA ILE A 319 -4.84 22.58 -5.18
C ILE A 319 -6.02 22.22 -6.10
N SER A 320 -6.39 23.12 -7.01
CA SER A 320 -7.48 22.85 -7.96
C SER A 320 -7.02 21.97 -9.12
N ASP A 321 -7.96 21.24 -9.74
CA ASP A 321 -7.70 20.46 -10.95
C ASP A 321 -7.10 21.32 -12.08
N ASP A 322 -7.56 22.56 -12.22
CA ASP A 322 -7.00 23.50 -13.21
C ASP A 322 -5.52 23.84 -12.94
N GLN A 323 -5.13 24.00 -11.67
CA GLN A 323 -3.74 24.24 -11.29
C GLN A 323 -2.87 23.02 -11.59
N ILE A 324 -3.39 21.81 -11.34
CA ILE A 324 -2.71 20.56 -11.68
C ILE A 324 -2.54 20.47 -13.20
N LEU A 325 -3.61 20.66 -13.97
CA LEU A 325 -3.56 20.60 -15.43
C LEU A 325 -2.62 21.65 -16.03
N GLU A 326 -2.58 22.86 -15.47
CA GLU A 326 -1.63 23.89 -15.88
C GLU A 326 -0.18 23.46 -15.64
N SER A 327 0.11 22.83 -14.49
CA SER A 327 1.46 22.33 -14.18
C SER A 327 1.96 21.26 -15.16
N LEU A 328 1.05 20.56 -15.86
CA LEU A 328 1.38 19.50 -16.80
C LEU A 328 1.69 20.00 -18.23
N LYS A 329 1.27 21.21 -18.62
CA LYS A 329 1.32 21.66 -20.03
C LYS A 329 2.73 21.74 -20.63
N ASP A 330 3.75 22.02 -19.81
CA ASP A 330 5.16 22.13 -20.26
C ASP A 330 6.13 21.46 -19.28
N LEU A 331 5.67 20.41 -18.58
CA LEU A 331 6.46 19.66 -17.58
C LEU A 331 7.80 19.14 -18.12
N HIS A 332 7.89 18.94 -19.43
CA HIS A 332 9.08 18.45 -20.13
C HIS A 332 10.25 19.46 -20.11
N ASN A 333 9.93 20.76 -20.14
CA ASN A 333 10.89 21.84 -20.31
C ASN A 333 10.95 22.80 -19.13
N LYS A 334 9.84 22.98 -18.40
CA LYS A 334 9.75 23.91 -17.27
C LYS A 334 9.61 23.14 -15.97
N ARG A 335 10.39 23.56 -14.97
CA ARG A 335 10.28 23.13 -13.58
C ARG A 335 9.75 24.28 -12.74
N THR A 336 9.08 23.95 -11.64
CA THR A 336 8.65 24.92 -10.64
C THR A 336 9.89 25.50 -9.94
N GLU A 337 10.00 26.83 -9.91
CA GLU A 337 11.11 27.57 -9.28
C GLU A 337 10.64 28.39 -8.07
N GLY A 338 9.48 28.05 -7.52
CA GLY A 338 8.90 28.80 -6.41
C GLY A 338 9.58 28.51 -5.07
N LYS A 339 9.07 29.17 -4.03
CA LYS A 339 9.51 29.01 -2.63
C LYS A 339 8.32 28.82 -1.70
N ARG A 340 7.20 28.30 -2.20
CA ARG A 340 6.02 27.98 -1.40
C ARG A 340 6.28 26.69 -0.64
N LYS A 341 6.24 26.76 0.68
CA LYS A 341 6.28 25.57 1.55
C LYS A 341 5.11 24.63 1.22
N ASN A 342 5.40 23.34 1.25
CA ASN A 342 4.51 22.23 0.88
C ASN A 342 4.00 22.29 -0.57
N PHE A 343 4.78 22.92 -1.46
CA PHE A 343 4.53 22.91 -2.90
C PHE A 343 5.85 22.86 -3.66
N ASP A 344 6.69 23.89 -3.49
CA ASP A 344 8.02 23.94 -4.10
C ASP A 344 9.08 23.25 -3.24
N TYR A 345 8.91 23.27 -1.91
CA TYR A 345 9.75 22.54 -0.96
C TYR A 345 8.92 22.01 0.22
N THR A 346 9.37 20.94 0.86
CA THR A 346 8.75 20.34 2.05
C THR A 346 9.82 20.01 3.08
N GLU A 347 9.55 20.24 4.36
CA GLU A 347 10.49 20.01 5.47
C GLU A 347 10.05 18.80 6.30
N TYR A 348 10.88 17.76 6.39
CA TYR A 348 10.49 16.54 7.11
C TYR A 348 10.83 16.66 8.60
N ASN A 349 10.07 17.50 9.31
CA ASN A 349 10.28 17.80 10.73
C ASN A 349 9.95 16.61 11.67
N ASP A 350 9.29 15.58 11.16
CA ASP A 350 9.03 14.33 11.85
C ASP A 350 10.25 13.39 11.90
N GLY A 351 11.29 13.67 11.09
CA GLY A 351 12.54 12.91 11.07
C GLY A 351 12.30 11.41 10.89
N ILE A 352 12.82 10.59 11.81
CA ILE A 352 12.63 9.13 11.79
C ILE A 352 11.26 8.67 12.32
N TYR A 353 10.47 9.58 12.90
CA TYR A 353 9.17 9.26 13.50
C TYR A 353 8.07 9.36 12.44
N VAL A 354 8.11 8.48 11.45
CA VAL A 354 7.09 8.34 10.39
C VAL A 354 6.28 7.06 10.61
N GLY A 355 4.96 7.13 10.40
CA GLY A 355 4.07 5.98 10.54
C GLY A 355 4.08 5.41 11.96
N TYR A 356 4.11 4.07 12.11
CA TYR A 356 4.05 3.43 13.43
C TYR A 356 5.17 3.84 14.37
N ARG A 357 6.34 4.26 13.85
CA ARG A 357 7.44 4.77 14.68
C ARG A 357 7.00 5.98 15.50
N TYR A 358 6.15 6.85 14.94
CA TYR A 358 5.53 7.95 15.67
C TYR A 358 4.49 7.46 16.66
N TYR A 359 3.46 6.77 16.17
CA TYR A 359 2.29 6.41 16.96
C TYR A 359 2.64 5.54 18.17
N THR A 360 3.48 4.53 17.98
CA THR A 360 3.90 3.64 19.08
C THR A 360 4.80 4.38 20.07
N THR A 361 5.70 5.25 19.61
CA THR A 361 6.63 5.99 20.49
C THR A 361 5.94 7.09 21.29
N LYS A 362 4.94 7.75 20.69
CA LYS A 362 4.15 8.81 21.34
C LYS A 362 2.89 8.29 22.03
N ASP A 363 2.66 6.98 21.97
CA ASP A 363 1.47 6.32 22.54
C ASP A 363 0.13 6.85 22.01
N ILE A 364 0.09 7.22 20.72
CA ILE A 364 -1.10 7.81 20.10
C ILE A 364 -2.02 6.71 19.55
N PRO A 365 -3.30 6.65 19.97
CA PRO A 365 -4.24 5.65 19.47
C PRO A 365 -4.52 5.79 17.98
N VAL A 366 -4.52 4.67 17.27
CA VAL A 366 -4.82 4.57 15.83
C VAL A 366 -6.07 3.74 15.60
N ALA A 367 -6.69 3.84 14.42
CA ALA A 367 -7.83 2.99 14.06
C ALA A 367 -7.36 1.55 13.85
N PHE A 368 -6.29 1.37 13.06
CA PHE A 368 -5.61 0.09 12.89
C PHE A 368 -4.09 0.30 12.86
N PRO A 369 -3.31 -0.42 13.68
CA PRO A 369 -1.86 -0.28 13.68
C PRO A 369 -1.22 -0.96 12.46
N PHE A 370 -0.02 -0.51 12.09
CA PHE A 370 0.87 -1.25 11.19
C PHE A 370 1.00 -2.71 11.64
N GLY A 371 0.91 -3.67 10.72
CA GLY A 371 0.93 -5.11 11.00
C GLY A 371 -0.44 -5.71 11.39
N TYR A 372 -1.50 -4.90 11.49
CA TYR A 372 -2.82 -5.40 11.84
C TYR A 372 -3.47 -6.20 10.70
N GLY A 373 -4.20 -7.25 11.05
CA GLY A 373 -5.05 -8.00 10.14
C GLY A 373 -5.71 -9.17 10.86
N LEU A 374 -7.00 -9.40 10.64
CA LEU A 374 -7.71 -10.55 11.19
C LEU A 374 -7.60 -11.76 10.26
N SER A 375 -7.87 -12.94 10.83
CA SER A 375 -7.98 -14.22 10.12
C SER A 375 -9.31 -14.90 10.51
N TYR A 376 -9.77 -15.86 9.70
CA TYR A 376 -10.87 -16.76 10.08
C TYR A 376 -10.45 -17.84 11.07
N THR A 377 -9.18 -17.87 11.46
CA THR A 377 -8.65 -18.73 12.51
C THR A 377 -7.84 -17.90 13.51
N THR A 378 -7.36 -18.53 14.58
CA THR A 378 -6.55 -17.87 15.61
C THR A 378 -5.21 -18.57 15.78
N PHE A 379 -4.18 -17.80 16.11
CA PHE A 379 -2.82 -18.31 16.30
C PHE A 379 -2.29 -18.00 17.70
N LYS A 380 -1.53 -18.94 18.25
CA LYS A 380 -0.81 -18.78 19.52
C LYS A 380 0.69 -18.84 19.27
N TYR A 381 1.41 -17.86 19.81
CA TYR A 381 2.87 -17.84 19.83
C TYR A 381 3.38 -18.45 21.13
N SER A 382 4.47 -19.19 21.06
CA SER A 382 5.11 -19.83 22.21
C SER A 382 6.58 -20.11 21.95
N GLN A 383 7.31 -20.45 23.01
CA GLN A 383 8.70 -20.91 22.92
C GLN A 383 9.63 -19.94 22.17
N LEU A 384 9.52 -18.64 22.46
CA LEU A 384 10.44 -17.64 21.91
C LEU A 384 11.88 -17.94 22.35
N SER A 385 12.74 -18.14 21.36
CA SER A 385 14.18 -18.23 21.51
C SER A 385 14.85 -17.15 20.66
N VAL A 386 15.87 -16.51 21.23
CA VAL A 386 16.72 -15.56 20.51
C VAL A 386 18.16 -15.96 20.77
N ILE A 387 18.86 -16.37 19.72
CA ILE A 387 20.25 -16.79 19.79
C ILE A 387 21.09 -15.74 19.07
N LYS A 388 22.14 -15.28 19.75
CA LYS A 388 23.11 -14.37 19.16
C LYS A 388 24.36 -15.14 18.75
N ASP A 389 24.85 -14.93 17.54
CA ASP A 389 26.12 -15.50 17.08
C ASP A 389 27.34 -14.64 17.46
N GLY A 390 28.54 -15.10 17.09
CA GLY A 390 29.79 -14.38 17.38
C GLY A 390 29.95 -13.07 16.59
N GLN A 391 29.15 -12.84 15.55
CA GLN A 391 29.13 -11.63 14.74
C GLN A 391 28.03 -10.65 15.18
N GLY A 392 27.25 -11.00 16.21
CA GLY A 392 26.16 -10.18 16.71
C GLY A 392 24.85 -10.32 15.94
N ASN A 393 24.74 -11.24 14.98
CA ASN A 393 23.47 -11.50 14.32
C ASN A 393 22.53 -12.23 15.27
N LEU A 394 21.24 -11.94 15.15
CA LEU A 394 20.21 -12.56 15.97
C LEU A 394 19.40 -13.56 15.15
N GLU A 395 19.36 -14.81 15.60
CA GLU A 395 18.42 -15.82 15.14
C GLU A 395 17.23 -15.86 16.09
N VAL A 396 16.06 -15.42 15.61
CA VAL A 396 14.80 -15.45 16.35
C VAL A 396 13.99 -16.66 15.90
N LYS A 397 13.61 -17.50 16.86
CA LYS A 397 12.74 -18.67 16.65
C LYS A 397 11.50 -18.56 17.52
N VAL A 398 10.33 -18.83 16.94
CA VAL A 398 9.07 -18.86 17.67
C VAL A 398 8.16 -19.93 17.09
N ASN A 399 7.51 -20.68 17.99
CA ASN A 399 6.53 -21.68 17.60
C ASN A 399 5.14 -21.03 17.44
N VAL A 400 4.54 -21.19 16.27
CA VAL A 400 3.22 -20.70 15.91
C VAL A 400 2.27 -21.89 15.79
N THR A 401 1.22 -21.92 16.59
CA THR A 401 0.18 -22.96 16.52
C THR A 401 -1.14 -22.36 16.06
N ASN A 402 -1.77 -22.97 15.06
CA ASN A 402 -3.15 -22.67 14.72
C ASN A 402 -4.09 -23.26 15.78
N LYS A 403 -4.80 -22.41 16.51
CA LYS A 403 -5.73 -22.77 17.59
C LYS A 403 -7.20 -22.65 17.21
N GLY A 404 -7.51 -22.19 15.99
CA GLY A 404 -8.89 -22.12 15.53
C GLY A 404 -9.33 -23.38 14.79
N LYS A 405 -10.41 -23.25 14.03
CA LYS A 405 -11.11 -24.36 13.37
C LYS A 405 -10.92 -24.38 11.84
N ARG A 406 -10.16 -23.45 11.30
CA ARG A 406 -9.90 -23.32 9.86
C ARG A 406 -8.41 -23.29 9.61
N SER A 407 -8.00 -23.81 8.46
CA SER A 407 -6.63 -23.63 7.99
C SER A 407 -6.37 -22.15 7.71
N GLY A 408 -5.13 -21.71 7.91
CA GLY A 408 -4.74 -20.33 7.65
C GLY A 408 -3.22 -20.13 7.73
N LYS A 409 -2.77 -18.97 7.28
CA LYS A 409 -1.38 -18.51 7.40
C LYS A 409 -1.30 -17.39 8.41
N GLU A 410 -0.18 -17.30 9.12
CA GLU A 410 0.10 -16.22 10.06
C GLU A 410 1.37 -15.47 9.67
N VAL A 411 1.32 -14.14 9.76
CA VAL A 411 2.50 -13.28 9.62
C VAL A 411 3.07 -13.05 11.01
N VAL A 412 4.33 -13.43 11.19
CA VAL A 412 5.09 -13.24 12.43
C VAL A 412 6.02 -12.06 12.24
N GLU A 413 5.83 -11.03 13.07
CA GLU A 413 6.58 -9.78 13.02
C GLU A 413 7.54 -9.70 14.20
N VAL A 414 8.81 -9.38 13.92
CA VAL A 414 9.85 -9.18 14.94
C VAL A 414 10.25 -7.72 14.98
N TYR A 415 9.94 -7.08 16.10
CA TYR A 415 10.36 -5.73 16.41
C TYR A 415 11.56 -5.77 17.36
N VAL A 416 12.40 -4.73 17.30
CA VAL A 416 13.50 -4.55 18.23
C VAL A 416 13.43 -3.15 18.82
N ALA A 417 13.40 -3.07 20.15
CA ALA A 417 13.60 -1.84 20.89
C ALA A 417 15.08 -1.71 21.26
N ALA A 418 15.71 -0.66 20.76
CA ALA A 418 17.11 -0.36 21.02
C ALA A 418 17.28 0.48 22.32
N PRO A 419 18.48 0.55 22.90
CA PRO A 419 18.71 1.26 24.16
C PRO A 419 18.35 2.75 24.13
N GLY A 420 18.60 3.42 23.00
CA GLY A 420 18.25 4.83 22.79
C GLY A 420 19.04 5.79 23.68
N LYS A 421 20.33 5.51 23.89
CA LYS A 421 21.19 6.31 24.78
C LYS A 421 21.87 7.46 24.05
N ASP A 422 22.41 7.18 22.87
CA ASP A 422 23.32 8.11 22.16
C ASP A 422 22.62 8.84 21.01
N MET A 423 21.57 8.24 20.43
CA MET A 423 20.81 8.79 19.32
C MET A 423 19.30 8.64 19.56
N PRO A 424 18.45 9.53 18.98
CA PRO A 424 17.01 9.34 18.97
C PRO A 424 16.62 8.00 18.36
N LYS A 425 15.68 7.27 18.98
CA LYS A 425 15.18 6.00 18.47
C LYS A 425 13.68 5.87 18.66
N PRO A 426 12.97 5.25 17.69
CA PRO A 426 11.62 4.79 17.94
C PRO A 426 11.61 3.79 19.10
N SER A 427 10.51 3.75 19.84
CA SER A 427 10.26 2.80 20.93
C SER A 427 10.45 1.34 20.51
N ARG A 428 10.23 1.03 19.23
CA ARG A 428 10.54 -0.26 18.58
C ARG A 428 10.56 -0.09 17.07
N GLU A 429 11.30 -0.95 16.37
CA GLU A 429 11.37 -0.98 14.92
C GLU A 429 11.26 -2.41 14.38
N LEU A 430 10.48 -2.63 13.32
CA LEU A 430 10.42 -3.90 12.61
C LEU A 430 11.81 -4.23 12.04
N ARG A 431 12.40 -5.36 12.45
CA ARG A 431 13.71 -5.83 11.97
C ARG A 431 13.62 -7.12 11.15
N GLY A 432 12.47 -7.79 11.18
CA GLY A 432 12.22 -8.95 10.33
C GLY A 432 10.79 -9.42 10.45
N PHE A 433 10.34 -10.14 9.43
CA PHE A 433 9.06 -10.83 9.46
C PHE A 433 9.13 -12.09 8.60
N THR A 434 8.21 -13.01 8.83
CA THR A 434 7.99 -14.16 7.95
C THR A 434 6.52 -14.53 7.98
N LYS A 435 6.10 -15.37 7.03
CA LYS A 435 4.74 -15.91 6.97
C LYS A 435 4.82 -17.42 7.05
N THR A 436 4.00 -18.02 7.91
CA THR A 436 3.93 -19.48 8.03
C THR A 436 3.48 -20.09 6.70
N LYS A 437 3.73 -21.39 6.53
CA LYS A 437 2.93 -22.18 5.58
C LYS A 437 1.44 -22.15 6.00
N THR A 438 0.56 -22.69 5.17
CA THR A 438 -0.83 -22.91 5.58
C THR A 438 -0.85 -23.96 6.69
N LEU A 439 -1.28 -23.56 7.89
CA LEU A 439 -1.39 -24.44 9.05
C LEU A 439 -2.82 -24.94 9.19
N ALA A 440 -3.02 -26.26 9.24
CA ALA A 440 -4.29 -26.87 9.60
C ALA A 440 -4.65 -26.62 11.08
N PRO A 441 -5.92 -26.77 11.49
CA PRO A 441 -6.31 -26.70 12.91
C PRO A 441 -5.45 -27.60 13.81
N GLY A 442 -4.82 -27.02 14.83
CA GLY A 442 -3.92 -27.74 15.75
C GLY A 442 -2.47 -27.88 15.25
N GLU A 443 -2.20 -27.66 13.96
CA GLU A 443 -0.85 -27.72 13.39
C GLU A 443 0.02 -26.58 13.93
N SER A 444 1.32 -26.85 14.07
CA SER A 444 2.32 -25.86 14.47
C SER A 444 3.48 -25.79 13.49
N GLU A 445 4.08 -24.62 13.39
CA GLU A 445 5.34 -24.38 12.69
C GLU A 445 6.26 -23.54 13.58
N THR A 446 7.52 -23.95 13.71
CA THR A 446 8.56 -23.09 14.27
C THR A 446 9.17 -22.28 13.15
N VAL A 447 8.86 -20.97 13.14
CA VAL A 447 9.44 -20.06 12.17
C VAL A 447 10.77 -19.53 12.67
N LYS A 448 11.67 -19.23 11.73
CA LYS A 448 13.00 -18.67 11.96
C LYS A 448 13.14 -17.35 11.21
N ILE A 449 13.62 -16.32 11.89
CA ILE A 449 13.87 -14.99 11.34
C ILE A 449 15.29 -14.58 11.73
N ASN A 450 16.12 -14.25 10.74
CA ASN A 450 17.48 -13.78 10.95
C ASN A 450 17.50 -12.25 10.90
N ILE A 451 18.08 -11.62 11.92
CA ILE A 451 18.29 -10.18 12.00
C ILE A 451 19.80 -9.94 11.96
N PRO A 452 20.35 -9.45 10.84
CA PRO A 452 21.76 -9.11 10.76
C PRO A 452 22.15 -8.04 11.78
N TYR A 453 23.35 -8.12 12.35
CA TYR A 453 23.86 -7.10 13.29
C TYR A 453 23.82 -5.70 12.68
N THR A 454 24.18 -5.58 11.41
CA THR A 454 24.13 -4.32 10.65
C THR A 454 22.73 -3.70 10.59
N SER A 455 21.69 -4.53 10.60
CA SER A 455 20.31 -4.04 10.60
C SER A 455 19.86 -3.50 11.96
N LEU A 456 20.64 -3.62 13.02
CA LEU A 456 20.37 -3.00 14.33
C LEU A 456 20.88 -1.55 14.41
N ALA A 457 21.68 -1.12 13.44
CA ALA A 457 22.34 0.17 13.46
C ALA A 457 21.34 1.34 13.33
N SER A 458 21.75 2.49 13.87
CA SER A 458 21.17 3.80 13.57
C SER A 458 22.25 4.70 12.96
N PHE A 459 21.82 5.69 12.18
CA PHE A 459 22.76 6.63 11.56
C PHE A 459 23.18 7.70 12.57
N ASN A 460 24.50 7.86 12.75
CA ASN A 460 25.11 8.92 13.55
C ASN A 460 25.59 10.02 12.60
N GLU A 461 24.83 11.13 12.55
CA GLU A 461 25.12 12.27 11.68
C GLU A 461 26.44 12.98 12.04
N LYS A 462 26.78 13.05 13.33
CA LYS A 462 27.99 13.74 13.79
C LYS A 462 29.26 13.06 13.27
N GLU A 463 29.26 11.73 13.28
CA GLU A 463 30.42 10.92 12.90
C GLU A 463 30.32 10.36 11.46
N ASN A 464 29.23 10.67 10.75
CA ASN A 464 28.93 10.17 9.40
C ASN A 464 29.08 8.64 9.28
N GLN A 465 28.36 7.90 10.14
CA GLN A 465 28.47 6.44 10.16
C GLN A 465 27.19 5.74 10.65
N TRP A 466 26.98 4.51 10.20
CA TRP A 466 26.01 3.60 10.78
C TRP A 466 26.62 2.86 11.96
N GLN A 467 25.99 2.95 13.14
CA GLN A 467 26.50 2.31 14.35
C GLN A 467 25.39 1.66 15.19
N VAL A 468 25.75 0.56 15.84
CA VAL A 468 24.96 -0.10 16.87
C VAL A 468 25.40 0.46 18.24
N GLU A 469 24.45 0.88 19.06
CA GLU A 469 24.73 1.33 20.44
C GLU A 469 24.97 0.14 21.35
N ALA A 470 25.92 0.27 22.29
CA ALA A 470 26.10 -0.73 23.34
C ALA A 470 24.91 -0.70 24.31
N GLY A 471 24.41 -1.87 24.67
CA GLY A 471 23.39 -1.99 25.71
C GLY A 471 22.41 -3.12 25.49
N GLN A 472 21.32 -3.06 26.26
CA GLN A 472 20.28 -4.06 26.23
C GLN A 472 19.24 -3.71 25.16
N TYR A 473 19.16 -4.54 24.13
CA TYR A 473 18.08 -4.54 23.15
C TYR A 473 16.95 -5.46 23.63
N VAL A 474 15.71 -5.10 23.31
CA VAL A 474 14.55 -5.97 23.54
C VAL A 474 14.02 -6.44 22.20
N VAL A 475 14.15 -7.74 21.94
CA VAL A 475 13.59 -8.40 20.76
C VAL A 475 12.17 -8.85 21.09
N GLU A 476 11.21 -8.42 20.29
CA GLU A 476 9.78 -8.60 20.51
C GLU A 476 9.13 -9.32 19.33
N VAL A 477 8.50 -10.46 19.57
CA VAL A 477 7.56 -11.07 18.61
C VAL A 477 6.17 -10.56 18.92
N ALA A 478 5.66 -9.71 18.04
CA ALA A 478 4.41 -8.98 18.22
C ALA A 478 3.38 -9.35 17.14
N ARG A 479 2.10 -9.13 17.44
CA ARG A 479 1.00 -9.32 16.46
C ARG A 479 0.80 -8.14 15.51
N ASN A 480 1.34 -6.98 15.88
CA ASN A 480 1.35 -5.71 15.13
C ASN A 480 2.16 -4.68 15.95
N ALA A 481 2.40 -3.51 15.39
CA ALA A 481 3.22 -2.47 16.02
C ALA A 481 2.67 -1.92 17.35
N ALA A 482 1.36 -2.06 17.62
CA ALA A 482 0.72 -1.59 18.85
C ALA A 482 0.49 -2.70 19.89
N ASP A 483 1.06 -3.90 19.70
CA ASP A 483 0.96 -5.01 20.66
C ASP A 483 1.57 -4.62 22.00
N ARG A 484 0.76 -4.70 23.07
CA ARG A 484 1.14 -4.35 24.45
C ARG A 484 1.71 -5.52 25.23
N ALA A 485 1.53 -6.74 24.73
CA ALA A 485 2.00 -7.96 25.40
C ALA A 485 2.72 -8.91 24.42
N PRO A 486 3.75 -8.43 23.68
CA PRO A 486 4.51 -9.29 22.81
C PRO A 486 5.32 -10.32 23.62
N LEU A 487 5.67 -11.45 22.99
CA LEU A 487 6.72 -12.29 23.55
C LEU A 487 8.05 -11.54 23.40
N SER A 488 8.86 -11.47 24.45
CA SER A 488 10.10 -10.71 24.40
C SER A 488 11.30 -11.43 25.00
N LYS A 489 12.49 -11.09 24.49
CA LYS A 489 13.79 -11.50 25.02
C LYS A 489 14.73 -10.30 24.98
N LYS A 490 15.53 -10.17 26.04
CA LYS A 490 16.57 -9.16 26.15
C LYS A 490 17.88 -9.75 25.62
N VAL A 491 18.59 -8.98 24.82
CA VAL A 491 19.93 -9.33 24.30
C VAL A 491 20.85 -8.15 24.54
N MET A 492 22.09 -8.42 24.97
CA MET A 492 23.11 -7.39 25.11
C MET A 492 23.89 -7.27 23.80
N GLU A 493 24.06 -6.05 23.28
CA GLU A 493 24.99 -5.77 22.19
C GLU A 493 26.17 -4.91 22.63
N LEU A 494 27.29 -5.15 21.96
CA LEU A 494 28.46 -4.28 22.03
C LEU A 494 28.31 -3.16 21.01
N ALA A 495 28.88 -2.00 21.32
CA ALA A 495 28.94 -0.90 20.38
C ALA A 495 29.80 -1.31 19.18
N GLY A 496 29.39 -0.91 17.98
CA GLY A 496 30.10 -1.23 16.76
C GLY A 496 29.72 -0.31 15.61
N VAL A 497 30.73 0.13 14.86
CA VAL A 497 30.52 0.81 13.58
C VAL A 497 30.32 -0.25 12.51
N THR A 498 29.17 -0.19 11.85
CA THR A 498 28.77 -1.15 10.82
C THR A 498 29.15 -0.68 9.42
N GLU A 499 29.17 0.64 9.21
CA GLU A 499 29.54 1.27 7.96
C GLU A 499 29.98 2.70 8.22
N LYS A 500 31.09 3.14 7.63
CA LYS A 500 31.48 4.55 7.58
C LYS A 500 31.07 5.11 6.24
N VAL A 501 30.42 6.27 6.25
CA VAL A 501 30.07 6.98 5.02
C VAL A 501 30.87 8.26 4.93
N ILE A 502 31.05 8.74 3.71
CA ILE A 502 31.67 10.04 3.44
C ILE A 502 30.56 11.06 3.19
N PRO A 503 30.67 12.28 3.74
CA PRO A 503 29.78 13.36 3.34
C PRO A 503 29.95 13.61 1.85
N SER A 504 28.86 13.56 1.10
CA SER A 504 28.83 13.83 -0.32
C SER A 504 27.50 14.50 -0.64
N LEU A 505 27.51 15.50 -1.52
CA LEU A 505 26.31 16.27 -1.92
C LEU A 505 25.70 17.09 -0.77
N LEU A 506 26.49 17.53 0.21
CA LEU A 506 26.01 18.43 1.25
C LEU A 506 25.53 19.77 0.64
N PRO A 507 24.48 20.42 1.17
CA PRO A 507 24.02 21.72 0.68
C PRO A 507 25.12 22.78 0.66
N GLU A 508 26.05 22.71 1.61
CA GLU A 508 27.19 23.62 1.76
C GLU A 508 28.34 23.34 0.76
N GLN A 509 28.27 22.24 0.02
CA GLN A 509 29.23 21.85 -1.03
C GLN A 509 28.75 22.19 -2.45
N LYS A 510 27.63 22.90 -2.58
CA LYS A 510 27.03 23.31 -3.87
C LYS A 510 27.27 24.78 -4.19
#